data_AF-D7R8K2-F1
#
_entry.id   AF-D7R8K2-F1
#
_cell.length_a   1.000
_cell.length_b   1.000
_cell.length_c   1.000
_cell.angle_alpha   90.00
_cell.angle_beta   90.00
_cell.angle_gamma   90.00
#
_symmetry.space_group_name_H-M   'P 1'
#
loop_
_entity.id
_entity.type
_entity.pdbx_description
1 polymer ?
#
loop_
_entity_poly.entity_id
_entity_poly.type
_entity_poly.pdbx_seq_one_letter_code
_entity_poly.pdbx_strand_id
1 'polypeptide(L)' 'TVHWHGIELESYYDGIPEWGGIGAQKTPPIEPGHSFTVKMRPPHSGTFWYHS' A
#
# COMPACT_ATOMS: atom_id res chain seq x y z
N THR A 1 -6.39 -5.81 -4.62
CA THR A 1 -5.28 -4.88 -4.32
C THR A 1 -4.32 -5.61 -3.39
N VAL A 2 -3.41 -4.94 -2.69
CA VAL A 2 -2.75 -5.51 -1.51
C VAL A 2 -2.80 -4.46 -0.41
N HIS A 3 -3.67 -4.66 0.58
CA HIS A 3 -3.84 -3.78 1.73
C HIS A 3 -3.12 -4.35 2.96
N TRP A 4 -2.52 -3.49 3.76
CA TRP A 4 -1.64 -3.86 4.87
C TRP A 4 -2.20 -3.42 6.22
N HIS A 5 -2.00 -4.25 7.25
CA HIS A 5 -2.41 -3.95 8.64
C HIS A 5 -1.22 -3.85 9.57
N GLY A 6 -1.23 -2.81 10.41
CA GLY A 6 -0.29 -2.63 11.52
C GLY A 6 1.10 -2.13 11.12
N ILE A 7 1.37 -1.94 9.83
CA ILE A 7 2.64 -1.44 9.31
C ILE A 7 2.56 0.07 9.07
N GLU A 8 3.61 0.79 9.47
CA GLU A 8 3.78 2.20 9.12
C GLU A 8 4.41 2.31 7.73
N LEU A 9 3.71 2.96 6.81
CA LEU A 9 4.14 3.15 5.42
C LEU A 9 3.50 4.40 4.80
N GLU A 10 4.01 4.82 3.64
CA GLU A 10 3.47 5.95 2.88
C GLU A 10 2.10 5.59 2.28
N SER A 11 1.09 6.47 2.41
CA SER A 11 -0.27 6.18 1.92
C SER A 11 -0.37 5.73 0.46
N TYR A 12 0.58 6.09 -0.41
CA TYR A 12 0.63 5.63 -1.80
C TYR A 12 0.85 4.10 -1.95
N TYR A 13 1.26 3.43 -0.87
CA TYR A 13 1.49 2.00 -0.84
C TYR A 13 0.49 1.25 0.04
N ASP A 14 -0.55 1.93 0.56
CA ASP A 14 -1.50 1.36 1.51
C ASP A 14 -2.48 0.34 0.90
N GLY A 15 -2.59 0.30 -0.43
CA GLY A 15 -3.46 -0.66 -1.12
C GLY A 15 -4.91 -0.23 -1.26
N ILE A 16 -5.23 1.04 -0.96
CA ILE A 16 -6.54 1.65 -1.19
C ILE A 16 -6.50 2.40 -2.54
N PRO A 17 -7.12 1.88 -3.61
CA PRO A 17 -7.09 2.53 -4.91
C PRO A 17 -7.80 3.88 -4.87
N GLU A 18 -7.27 4.82 -5.65
CA GLU A 18 -7.87 6.16 -5.85
C GLU A 18 -8.01 7.01 -4.57
N TRP A 19 -7.40 6.56 -3.48
CA TRP A 19 -7.25 7.28 -2.22
C TRP A 19 -5.78 7.59 -1.95
N GLY A 20 -5.54 8.64 -1.17
CA GLY A 20 -4.20 9.06 -0.79
C GLY A 20 -4.26 10.10 0.33
N GLY A 21 -3.37 9.93 1.31
CA GLY A 21 -3.19 10.88 2.41
C GLY A 21 -2.09 11.92 2.15
N ILE A 22 -1.40 11.83 1.01
CA ILE A 22 -0.24 12.67 0.67
C ILE A 22 -0.51 13.42 -0.64
N GLY A 23 -1.00 14.66 -0.52
CA GLY A 23 -1.21 15.56 -1.65
C GLY A 23 -2.14 14.98 -2.71
N ALA A 24 -1.72 15.04 -3.98
CA ALA A 24 -2.47 14.50 -5.11
C ALA A 24 -2.10 13.05 -5.47
N GLN A 25 -1.16 12.43 -4.76
CA GLN A 25 -0.72 11.06 -5.06
C GLN A 25 -1.77 10.06 -4.58
N LYS A 26 -2.12 9.13 -5.47
CA LYS A 26 -3.11 8.08 -5.22
C LYS A 26 -2.62 6.75 -5.79
N THR A 27 -2.82 5.68 -5.04
CA THR A 27 -2.48 4.33 -5.49
C THR A 27 -3.37 3.96 -6.69
N PRO A 28 -2.83 3.55 -7.84
CA PRO A 28 -3.65 3.05 -8.95
C PRO A 28 -4.20 1.65 -8.63
N PRO A 29 -5.35 1.25 -9.19
CA PRO A 29 -5.81 -0.13 -9.12
C PRO A 29 -4.85 -1.08 -9.85
N ILE A 30 -4.75 -2.31 -9.34
CA ILE A 30 -3.99 -3.38 -10.00
C ILE A 30 -4.95 -4.16 -10.88
N GLU A 31 -4.98 -3.83 -12.16
CA GLU A 31 -5.84 -4.49 -13.16
C GLU A 31 -5.40 -5.94 -13.46
N PRO A 32 -6.29 -6.79 -13.99
CA PRO A 32 -5.91 -8.13 -14.43
C PRO A 32 -4.72 -8.13 -15.40
N GLY A 33 -3.70 -8.93 -15.08
CA GLY A 33 -2.46 -9.01 -15.87
C GLY A 33 -1.47 -7.86 -15.64
N HIS A 34 -1.81 -6.88 -14.81
CA HIS A 34 -0.92 -5.77 -14.45
C HIS A 34 -0.23 -6.03 -13.11
N SER A 35 0.72 -5.16 -12.76
CA SER A 35 1.48 -5.26 -11.51
C SER A 35 1.75 -3.88 -10.94
N PHE A 36 1.79 -3.81 -9.62
CA PHE A 36 2.18 -2.62 -8.86
C PHE A 36 3.26 -3.02 -7.86
N THR A 37 4.33 -2.21 -7.77
CA THR A 37 5.45 -2.50 -6.86
C THR A 37 5.38 -1.59 -5.65
N VAL A 38 5.17 -2.19 -4.48
CA VAL A 38 5.28 -1.52 -3.19
C VAL A 38 6.74 -1.51 -2.74
N LYS A 39 7.24 -0.33 -2.32
CA LYS A 39 8.57 -0.19 -1.73
C LYS A 39 8.42 0.42 -0.35
N MET A 40 8.73 -0.35 0.68
CA MET A 40 8.64 0.11 2.06
C MET A 40 9.80 -0.45 2.88
N ARG A 41 10.17 0.30 3.93
CA ARG A 41 11.11 -0.13 4.97
C ARG A 41 10.42 0.08 6.31
N PRO A 42 9.82 -0.97 6.90
CA PRO A 42 9.11 -0.84 8.18
C PRO A 42 10.08 -0.33 9.25
N PRO A 43 9.77 0.77 9.95
CA PRO A 43 10.65 1.32 10.99
C PRO A 43 10.63 0.50 12.28
N HIS A 44 9.63 -0.38 12.43
CA HIS A 44 9.38 -1.15 13.64
C HIS A 44 9.35 -2.65 13.36
N SER A 45 9.92 -3.43 14.27
CA SER A 45 9.79 -4.89 14.27
C SER A 45 8.41 -5.31 14.77
N GLY A 46 7.82 -6.33 14.17
CA GLY A 46 6.54 -6.85 14.62
C GLY A 46 5.95 -7.89 13.67
N THR A 47 4.73 -8.32 13.99
CA THR A 47 3.91 -9.17 13.13
C THR A 47 2.92 -8.28 12.39
N PHE A 48 2.94 -8.35 11.06
CA PHE A 48 2.07 -7.55 10.17
C PHE A 48 1.34 -8.47 9.21
N TRP A 49 0.13 -8.09 8.80
CA TRP A 49 -0.70 -8.87 7.90
C TRP A 49 -1.04 -8.09 6.65
N TYR A 50 -1.37 -8.80 5.57
CA TYR A 50 -1.87 -8.20 4.34
C TYR A 50 -2.96 -9.06 3.72
N HIS A 51 -3.81 -8.44 2.93
CA HIS A 51 -4.85 -9.12 2.14
C HIS A 51 -5.16 -8.34 0.86
N SER A 52 -5.92 -8.95 -0.04
CA SER A 52 -6.51 -8.24 -1.19
C SER A 52 -7.83 -7.59 -0.82
#